data_AF-L8B9E2-F1
#
_entry.id   AF-L8B9E2-F1
#
_cell.length_a   1.000
_cell.length_b   1.000
_cell.length_c   1.000
_cell.angle_alpha   90.00
_cell.angle_beta   90.00
_cell.angle_gamma   90.00
#
_symmetry.space_group_name_H-M   'P 1'
#
loop_
_entity.id
_entity.type
_entity.pdbx_description
1 polymer ?
#
loop_
_entity_poly.entity_id
_entity_poly.type
_entity_poly.pdbx_seq_one_letter_code
_entity_poly.pdbx_strand_id
1 'polypeptide(L)'
;MSDGVSNQYGLTICTDCFTIKDVVILINILKIRYDLNCSIHYLNKKPRLYIKADSMGKLRLLVGPYVIPFSHYKLHKGKRYAN
;
A
#
# COMPACT_ATOMS: atom_id res chain seq x y z
N MET A 1 -9.33 -6.74 -5.23
CA MET A 1 -8.32 -6.30 -4.24
C MET A 1 -8.82 -6.55 -2.82
N SER A 2 -8.11 -7.39 -2.07
CA SER A 2 -8.47 -7.85 -0.72
C SER A 2 -8.17 -6.79 0.35
N ASP A 3 -6.96 -6.76 0.91
CA ASP A 3 -6.68 -6.10 2.21
C ASP A 3 -6.07 -4.69 2.13
N GLY A 4 -6.14 -4.05 0.96
CA GLY A 4 -5.63 -2.69 0.75
C GLY A 4 -6.65 -1.63 1.15
N VAL A 5 -6.24 -0.67 1.99
CA VAL A 5 -7.02 0.50 2.41
C VAL A 5 -6.26 1.77 2.04
N SER A 6 -6.79 2.55 1.09
CA SER A 6 -6.19 3.84 0.72
C SER A 6 -6.65 4.97 1.63
N ASN A 7 -5.67 5.78 2.01
CA ASN A 7 -5.85 7.04 2.69
C ASN A 7 -5.39 8.18 1.79
N GLN A 8 -5.71 9.41 2.17
CA GLN A 8 -5.33 10.63 1.44
C GLN A 8 -3.81 10.76 1.22
N TYR A 9 -3.01 10.15 2.11
CA TYR A 9 -1.55 10.26 2.13
C TYR A 9 -0.81 8.97 1.73
N GLY A 10 -1.51 7.90 1.35
CA GLY A 10 -0.85 6.61 1.05
C GLY A 10 -1.78 5.41 1.04
N LEU A 11 -1.20 4.21 1.07
CA LEU A 11 -1.94 2.95 1.09
C LEU A 11 -1.48 2.10 2.28
N THR A 12 -2.43 1.66 3.10
CA THR A 12 -2.17 0.68 4.16
C THR A 12 -2.57 -0.70 3.65
N ILE A 13 -1.70 -1.69 3.85
CA ILE A 13 -2.00 -3.10 3.68
C ILE A 13 -2.16 -3.70 5.08
N CYS A 14 -3.34 -4.29 5.34
CA CYS A 14 -3.64 -4.89 6.63
C CYS A 14 -2.92 -6.24 6.78
N THR A 15 -1.71 -6.21 7.35
CA THR A 15 -0.89 -7.41 7.64
C THR A 15 -1.12 -7.94 9.06
N ASP A 16 -2.32 -7.78 9.60
CA ASP A 16 -2.66 -8.05 11.00
C ASP A 16 -2.49 -9.52 11.42
N CYS A 17 -2.45 -10.43 10.45
CA CYS A 17 -2.27 -11.88 10.65
C CYS A 17 -0.81 -12.33 10.56
N PHE A 18 0.14 -11.42 10.30
CA PHE A 18 1.56 -11.75 10.12
C PHE A 18 2.40 -11.30 11.30
N THR A 19 3.54 -11.97 11.50
CA THR A 19 4.51 -11.53 12.51
C THR A 19 5.26 -10.29 12.03
N ILE A 20 5.84 -9.52 12.95
CA ILE A 20 6.67 -8.37 12.59
C ILE A 20 7.82 -8.76 11.66
N LYS A 21 8.40 -9.97 11.84
CA LYS A 21 9.51 -10.46 11.01
C LYS A 21 9.06 -10.63 9.55
N ASP A 22 7.89 -11.23 9.35
CA ASP A 22 7.31 -11.42 8.01
C ASP A 22 7.01 -10.08 7.35
N VAL A 23 6.47 -9.12 8.11
CA VAL A 23 6.19 -7.76 7.61
C VAL A 23 7.46 -7.02 7.21
N VAL A 24 8.57 -7.19 7.96
CA VAL A 24 9.87 -6.61 7.61
C VAL A 24 10.42 -7.23 6.31
N ILE A 25 10.33 -8.56 6.16
CA ILE A 25 10.74 -9.25 4.93
C ILE A 25 9.95 -8.72 3.74
N LEU A 26 8.63 -8.58 3.89
CA LEU A 26 7.75 -8.04 2.86
C LEU A 26 8.14 -6.61 2.48
N ILE A 27 8.42 -5.74 3.46
CA ILE A 27 8.86 -4.36 3.21
C ILE A 27 10.19 -4.33 2.46
N ASN A 28 11.15 -5.19 2.81
CA ASN A 28 12.42 -5.28 2.11
C ASN A 28 12.24 -5.67 0.65
N ILE A 29 11.36 -6.64 0.38
CA ILE A 29 11.02 -7.03 -1.00
C ILE A 29 10.42 -5.85 -1.77
N LEU A 30 9.47 -5.13 -1.18
CA LEU A 30 8.83 -3.96 -1.82
C LEU A 30 9.82 -2.82 -2.08
N LYS A 31 10.76 -2.58 -1.16
CA LYS A 31 11.81 -1.56 -1.33
C LYS A 31 12.82 -1.96 -2.40
N ILE A 32 13.37 -3.17 -2.32
CA ILE A 32 14.48 -3.59 -3.18
C ILE A 32 14.01 -3.90 -4.60
N ARG A 33 12.89 -4.61 -4.77
CA ARG A 33 12.44 -5.07 -6.09
C ARG A 33 11.59 -4.06 -6.84
N TYR A 34 10.83 -3.24 -6.12
CA TYR A 34 9.81 -2.37 -6.70
C TYR A 34 10.03 -0.88 -6.38
N ASP A 35 11.08 -0.55 -5.63
CA ASP A 35 11.44 0.83 -5.28
C ASP A 35 10.26 1.61 -4.67
N LEU A 36 9.52 0.92 -3.79
CA LEU A 36 8.39 1.46 -3.04
C LEU A 36 8.83 1.89 -1.64
N ASN A 37 8.55 3.15 -1.30
CA ASN A 37 8.77 3.71 0.02
C ASN A 37 7.70 3.21 1.00
N CYS A 38 8.09 2.23 1.81
CA CYS A 38 7.21 1.58 2.78
C CYS A 38 7.73 1.73 4.22
N SER A 39 6.81 1.79 5.18
CA SER A 39 7.07 1.78 6.62
C SER A 39 6.13 0.82 7.37
N ILE A 40 6.53 0.42 8.58
CA ILE A 40 5.67 -0.35 9.49
C ILE A 40 4.90 0.62 10.37
N HIS A 41 3.58 0.50 10.37
CA HIS A 41 2.70 1.17 11.31
C HIS A 41 2.10 0.14 12.25
N TYR A 42 1.65 0.56 13.43
CA TYR A 42 0.95 -0.30 14.37
C TYR A 42 -0.48 0.17 14.55
N LEU A 43 -1.42 -0.78 14.51
CA LEU A 43 -2.78 -0.56 14.97
C LEU A 43 -3.15 -1.67 15.95
N ASN A 44 -3.61 -1.32 17.14
CA ASN A 44 -3.99 -2.28 18.18
C ASN A 44 -2.90 -3.35 18.45
N LYS A 45 -1.62 -2.91 18.51
CA LYS A 45 -0.43 -3.77 18.68
C LYS A 45 -0.16 -4.75 17.52
N LYS A 46 -0.87 -4.64 16.40
CA LYS A 46 -0.64 -5.45 15.20
C LYS A 46 0.14 -4.67 14.14
N PRO A 47 1.14 -5.28 13.49
CA PRO A 47 1.93 -4.61 12.47
C PRO A 47 1.14 -4.49 11.16
N ARG A 48 1.14 -3.30 10.58
CA ARG A 48 0.56 -2.96 9.28
C ARG A 48 1.60 -2.35 8.37
N LEU A 49 1.57 -2.73 7.11
CA LEU A 49 2.44 -2.17 6.09
C LEU A 49 1.82 -0.90 5.53
N TYR A 50 2.57 0.19 5.53
CA TYR A 50 2.15 1.47 4.97
C TYR A 50 3.03 1.86 3.80
N ILE A 51 2.43 2.13 2.64
CA ILE A 51 3.07 2.66 1.44
C ILE A 51 2.81 4.16 1.38
N LYS A 52 3.87 4.95 1.35
CA LYS A 52 3.79 6.42 1.34
C LYS A 52 3.26 6.97 0.01
N ALA A 53 2.72 8.20 0.06
CA ALA A 53 2.15 8.89 -1.10
C ALA A 53 3.12 9.01 -2.28
N ASP A 54 4.40 9.26 -2.01
CA ASP A 54 5.45 9.38 -3.03
C ASP A 54 5.55 8.14 -3.94
N SER A 55 5.22 6.97 -3.39
CA SER A 55 5.32 5.68 -4.05
C SER A 55 4.00 5.20 -4.64
N MET A 56 2.90 5.92 -4.40
CA MET A 56 1.58 5.58 -4.95
C MET A 56 1.53 5.69 -6.47
N GLY A 57 2.33 6.59 -7.07
CA GLY A 57 2.47 6.68 -8.52
C GLY A 57 3.01 5.38 -9.12
N LYS A 58 4.16 4.91 -8.60
CA LYS A 58 4.80 3.65 -9.01
C LYS A 58 3.88 2.46 -8.76
N LEU A 59 3.25 2.41 -7.58
CA LEU A 59 2.33 1.33 -7.23
C LEU A 59 1.18 1.23 -8.24
N ARG A 60 0.54 2.35 -8.59
CA ARG A 60 -0.58 2.37 -9.55
C ARG A 60 -0.15 1.88 -10.93
N LEU A 61 1.06 2.19 -11.38
CA LEU A 61 1.59 1.68 -12.65
C LEU A 61 1.80 0.16 -12.59
N LEU A 62 2.32 -0.37 -11.48
CA LEU A 62 2.59 -1.79 -11.30
C LEU A 62 1.31 -2.63 -11.21
N VAL A 63 0.34 -2.21 -10.39
CA VAL A 63 -0.87 -3.02 -10.13
C VAL A 63 -2.04 -2.65 -11.03
N GLY A 64 -2.06 -1.43 -11.61
CA GLY A 64 -3.17 -0.88 -12.38
C GLY A 64 -3.73 -1.82 -13.45
N PRO A 65 -2.89 -2.47 -14.30
CA PRO A 65 -3.35 -3.39 -15.33
C PRO A 65 -4.09 -4.63 -14.80
N TYR A 66 -3.84 -5.02 -13.55
CA TYR A 66 -4.37 -6.23 -12.93
C TYR A 66 -5.55 -5.96 -12.00
N VAL A 67 -5.90 -4.69 -11.80
CA VAL A 67 -6.99 -4.28 -10.92
C VAL A 67 -8.28 -4.21 -11.73
N ILE A 68 -9.31 -4.94 -11.29
CA ILE A 68 -10.62 -4.89 -11.93
C ILE A 68 -11.26 -3.50 -11.75
N PRO A 69 -12.01 -2.99 -12.75
CA PRO A 69 -12.65 -1.67 -12.75
C PRO A 69 -13.36 -1.31 -11.43
N PHE A 70 -14.13 -2.25 -10.89
CA PHE A 70 -14.89 -2.09 -9.66
C PHE A 70 -14.01 -1.79 -8.42
N SER A 71 -12.73 -2.15 -8.44
CA SER A 71 -11.79 -1.92 -7.32
C SER A 71 -10.84 -0.73 -7.51
N HIS A 72 -10.97 0.04 -8.59
CA HIS A 72 -10.12 1.22 -8.83
C HIS A 72 -10.26 2.31 -7.76
N TYR A 73 -11.40 2.42 -7.10
CA TYR A 73 -11.61 3.39 -6.02
C TYR A 73 -10.60 3.21 -4.87
N LYS A 74 -10.12 1.97 -4.64
CA LYS A 74 -9.12 1.66 -3.61
C LYS A 74 -7.73 2.22 -3.97
N LEU A 75 -7.46 2.55 -5.23
CA LEU A 75 -6.18 3.12 -5.67
C LEU A 75 -6.20 4.65 -5.82
N HIS A 76 -7.37 5.24 -6.09
CA HIS A 76 -7.49 6.62 -6.56
C HIS A 76 -7.96 7.64 -5.50
N LYS A 77 -8.23 7.20 -4.27
CA LYS A 77 -8.83 8.02 -3.19
C LYS A 77 -8.05 9.28 -2.76
N GLY A 78 -6.85 9.52 -3.29
CA GLY A 78 -5.97 10.66 -2.97
C GLY A 78 -5.80 11.72 -4.07
N LYS A 79 -6.37 11.55 -5.28
CA LYS A 79 -6.43 12.65 -6.24
C LYS A 79 -7.65 13.52 -5.89
N ARG A 80 -7.41 14.65 -5.20
CA ARG A 80 -8.20 15.84 -5.53
C ARG A 80 -7.92 16.08 -7.01
N TYR A 81 -8.92 15.87 -7.86
CA TYR A 81 -8.84 16.37 -9.22
C TYR A 81 -8.68 17.89 -9.08
N ALA A 82 -7.46 18.38 -9.30
CA ALA A 82 -7.29 19.78 -9.64
C ALA A 82 -7.90 19.91 -11.04
N ASN A 83 -8.95 20.72 -11.13
CA ASN A 83 -9.53 21.15 -12.40
C ASN A 83 -8.46 21.81 -13.28
#